data_AF-A0A7V6YX49-F1
#
_entry.id   AF-A0A7V6YX49-F1
#
_cell.length_a   1.000
_cell.length_b   1.000
_cell.length_c   1.000
_cell.angle_alpha   90.00
_cell.angle_beta   90.00
_cell.angle_gamma   90.00
#
_symmetry.space_group_name_H-M   'P 1'
#
loop_
_entity.id
_entity.type
_entity.pdbx_description
1 polymer ?
#
loop_
_entity_poly.entity_id
_entity_poly.type
_entity_poly.pdbx_seq_one_letter_code
_entity_poly.pdbx_strand_id
1 'polypeptide(L)'
;MADLLFEVENHIATITLNRPEAYNAFSEEMILNWIQALETVRDDDSIRVVIVKGNGKAFCAGGDIKAMHAGEGFFKSKEDISSTGLARKNSLWKKIQLIPLLLEEIDKPVIAQIHGFAMGAGLDMA
;
A
#
# COMPACT_ATOMS: atom_id res chain seq x y z
N MET A 1 3.89 2.80 -16.19
CA MET A 1 2.69 2.00 -15.81
C MET A 1 2.45 2.29 -14.35
N ALA A 2 1.19 2.30 -13.89
CA ALA A 2 0.90 2.60 -12.49
C ALA A 2 1.40 1.47 -11.58
N ASP A 3 1.98 1.83 -10.44
CA ASP A 3 2.50 0.86 -9.46
C ASP A 3 1.37 0.15 -8.67
N LEU A 4 0.14 0.66 -8.76
CA LEU A 4 -1.07 0.05 -8.21
C LEU A 4 -2.22 0.18 -9.21
N LEU A 5 -3.01 -0.89 -9.37
CA LEU A 5 -4.22 -0.89 -10.17
C LEU A 5 -5.43 -1.03 -9.25
N PHE A 6 -6.52 -0.34 -9.57
CA PHE A 6 -7.78 -0.39 -8.84
C PHE A 6 -8.94 -0.52 -9.83
N GLU A 7 -9.75 -1.55 -9.65
CA GLU A 7 -10.88 -1.88 -10.52
C GLU A 7 -12.09 -2.29 -9.68
N VAL A 8 -13.30 -1.95 -10.12
CA VAL A 8 -14.55 -2.33 -9.45
C VAL A 8 -15.46 -3.01 -10.46
N GLU A 9 -15.77 -4.28 -10.21
CA GLU A 9 -16.65 -5.08 -11.08
C GLU A 9 -17.59 -5.92 -10.21
N ASN A 10 -18.88 -5.95 -10.54
CA ASN A 10 -19.89 -6.77 -9.85
C ASN A 10 -19.87 -6.60 -8.32
N HIS A 11 -19.75 -5.37 -7.83
CA HIS A 11 -19.64 -5.01 -6.41
C HIS A 11 -18.34 -5.45 -5.71
N ILE A 12 -17.34 -5.92 -6.46
CA ILE A 12 -16.04 -6.35 -5.93
C ILE A 12 -14.98 -5.34 -6.37
N ALA A 13 -14.34 -4.71 -5.39
CA ALA A 13 -13.16 -3.91 -5.63
C ALA A 13 -11.91 -4.81 -5.65
N THR A 14 -11.04 -4.64 -6.64
CA THR A 14 -9.77 -5.35 -6.73
C THR A 14 -8.63 -4.34 -6.73
N ILE A 15 -7.79 -4.41 -5.70
CA ILE A 15 -6.52 -3.68 -5.59
C ILE A 15 -5.40 -4.63 -6.00
N THR A 16 -4.66 -4.26 -7.05
CA THR A 16 -3.52 -5.04 -7.53
C THR A 16 -2.21 -4.28 -7.32
N LEU A 17 -1.32 -4.82 -6.50
CA LEU A 17 0.05 -4.32 -6.35
C LEU A 17 0.82 -4.65 -7.63
N ASN A 18 1.25 -3.62 -8.37
CA ASN A 18 1.65 -3.75 -9.77
C ASN A 18 3.07 -3.20 -10.02
N ARG A 19 4.03 -3.69 -9.23
CA ARG A 19 5.46 -3.40 -9.39
C ARG A 19 6.29 -4.69 -9.37
N PRO A 20 5.99 -5.65 -10.28
CA PRO A 20 6.47 -7.03 -10.19
C PRO A 20 8.01 -7.15 -10.29
N GLU A 21 8.67 -6.25 -11.00
CA GLU A 21 10.14 -6.18 -11.12
C GLU A 21 10.83 -5.84 -9.80
N ALA A 22 10.13 -5.20 -8.87
CA ALA A 22 10.58 -4.92 -7.51
C ALA A 22 9.90 -5.83 -6.47
N TYR A 23 9.32 -6.96 -6.89
CA TYR A 23 8.54 -7.85 -6.02
C TYR A 23 7.44 -7.10 -5.24
N ASN A 24 6.82 -6.12 -5.89
CA ASN A 24 5.81 -5.22 -5.34
C ASN A 24 6.27 -4.48 -4.07
N ALA A 25 7.57 -4.17 -3.95
CA ALA A 25 8.06 -3.31 -2.88
C ALA A 25 7.47 -1.90 -2.99
N PHE A 26 7.09 -1.32 -1.85
CA PHE A 26 6.31 -0.08 -1.80
C PHE A 26 7.05 1.11 -2.41
N SER A 27 6.38 1.76 -3.36
CA SER A 27 6.70 3.11 -3.83
C SER A 27 5.76 4.13 -3.18
N GLU A 28 6.12 5.42 -3.26
CA GLU A 28 5.24 6.50 -2.78
C GLU A 28 3.93 6.56 -3.58
N GLU A 29 4.00 6.36 -4.90
CA GLU A 29 2.82 6.29 -5.78
C GLU A 29 1.86 5.18 -5.36
N MET A 30 2.39 3.97 -5.14
CA MET A 30 1.59 2.82 -4.71
C MET A 30 0.85 3.11 -3.40
N ILE A 31 1.55 3.67 -2.41
CA ILE A 31 0.95 3.99 -1.10
C ILE A 31 -0.19 5.01 -1.24
N LEU A 32 0.03 6.09 -2.00
CA LEU A 32 -0.99 7.13 -2.20
C LEU A 32 -2.22 6.60 -2.94
N ASN A 33 -2.01 5.82 -4.01
CA ASN A 33 -3.09 5.22 -4.77
C ASN A 33 -3.84 4.16 -3.95
N TRP A 34 -3.15 3.43 -3.07
CA TRP A 34 -3.79 2.46 -2.18
C TRP A 34 -4.70 3.16 -1.17
N ILE A 35 -4.23 4.23 -0.54
CA ILE A 35 -5.03 5.05 0.37
C ILE A 35 -6.31 5.52 -0.32
N GLN A 36 -6.19 6.10 -1.52
CA GLN A 36 -7.35 6.58 -2.28
C GLN A 36 -8.31 5.45 -2.68
N ALA A 37 -7.79 4.27 -3.03
CA ALA A 37 -8.61 3.10 -3.32
C ALA A 37 -9.39 2.64 -2.08
N LEU A 38 -8.76 2.62 -0.90
CA LEU A 38 -9.43 2.25 0.35
C LEU A 38 -10.46 3.28 0.80
N GLU A 39 -10.20 4.58 0.62
CA GLU A 39 -11.20 5.63 0.85
C GLU A 39 -12.42 5.42 -0.05
N THR A 40 -12.19 5.11 -1.33
CA THR A 40 -13.28 4.76 -2.27
C THR A 40 -14.06 3.53 -1.81
N VAL A 41 -13.35 2.47 -1.39
CA VAL A 41 -13.98 1.25 -0.86
C VAL A 41 -14.80 1.54 0.40
N ARG A 42 -14.31 2.39 1.31
CA ARG A 42 -15.03 2.78 2.53
C ARG A 42 -16.32 3.53 2.17
N ASP A 43 -16.23 4.53 1.31
CA ASP A 43 -17.30 5.52 1.11
C ASP A 43 -18.34 5.12 0.04
N ASP A 44 -18.08 4.13 -0.82
CA ASP A 44 -19.00 3.66 -1.85
C ASP A 44 -19.78 2.39 -1.43
N ASP A 45 -21.05 2.54 -1.07
CA ASP A 45 -21.97 1.46 -0.67
C ASP A 45 -22.26 0.43 -1.78
N SER A 46 -21.96 0.75 -3.04
CA SER A 46 -22.08 -0.21 -4.13
C SER A 46 -20.96 -1.28 -4.09
N ILE A 47 -19.84 -1.00 -3.43
CA ILE A 47 -18.75 -1.95 -3.18
C ILE A 47 -19.08 -2.76 -1.93
N ARG A 48 -19.01 -4.09 -2.06
CA ARG A 48 -19.38 -5.03 -0.99
C ARG A 48 -18.22 -5.84 -0.44
N VAL A 49 -17.14 -6.01 -1.22
CA VAL A 49 -15.94 -6.76 -0.86
C VAL A 49 -14.75 -6.10 -1.55
N VAL A 50 -13.59 -6.09 -0.88
CA VAL A 50 -12.32 -5.72 -1.49
C VAL A 50 -11.34 -6.89 -1.48
N ILE A 51 -10.68 -7.12 -2.62
CA ILE A 51 -9.62 -8.10 -2.78
C ILE A 51 -8.32 -7.34 -3.01
N VAL A 52 -7.29 -7.65 -2.21
CA VAL A 52 -5.92 -7.18 -2.42
C VAL A 52 -5.08 -8.33 -2.97
N LYS A 53 -4.37 -8.11 -4.07
CA LYS A 53 -3.51 -9.12 -4.71
C LYS A 53 -2.23 -8.49 -5.25
N GLY A 54 -1.18 -9.30 -5.45
CA GLY A 54 0.03 -8.87 -6.14
C GLY A 54 0.09 -9.34 -7.59
N ASN A 55 0.78 -8.60 -8.45
CA ASN A 55 1.21 -9.07 -9.77
C ASN A 55 2.60 -9.71 -9.72
N GLY A 56 2.88 -10.61 -10.68
CA GLY A 56 4.19 -11.24 -10.82
C GLY A 56 4.44 -12.37 -9.82
N LYS A 57 5.69 -12.48 -9.33
CA LYS A 57 6.19 -13.66 -8.61
C LYS A 57 5.93 -13.64 -7.08
N ALA A 58 5.48 -12.52 -6.54
CA ALA A 58 5.27 -12.34 -5.11
C ALA A 58 4.05 -11.47 -4.85
N PHE A 59 3.49 -11.57 -3.64
CA PHE A 59 2.47 -10.65 -3.15
C PHE A 59 3.10 -9.28 -2.91
N CYS A 60 4.00 -9.17 -1.92
CA CYS A 60 4.70 -7.93 -1.59
C CYS A 60 5.96 -8.17 -0.74
N ALA A 61 7.09 -7.60 -1.16
CA ALA A 61 8.34 -7.64 -0.40
C ALA A 61 8.41 -6.59 0.75
N GLY A 62 7.41 -5.72 0.87
CA GLY A 62 7.36 -4.65 1.87
C GLY A 62 8.12 -3.40 1.45
N GLY A 63 8.90 -2.82 2.36
CA GLY A 63 9.66 -1.60 2.06
C GLY A 63 10.75 -1.80 1.00
N ASP A 64 10.92 -0.84 0.11
CA ASP A 64 12.02 -0.84 -0.86
C ASP A 64 13.34 -0.45 -0.17
N ILE A 65 14.06 -1.45 0.33
CA ILE A 65 15.31 -1.28 1.11
C ILE A 65 16.36 -0.49 0.32
N LYS A 66 16.42 -0.66 -1.02
CA LYS A 66 17.37 0.08 -1.86
C LYS A 66 17.04 1.57 -1.87
N ALA A 67 15.77 1.91 -2.07
CA ALA A 67 15.31 3.30 -2.02
C ALA A 67 15.50 3.89 -0.61
N MET A 68 15.18 3.13 0.43
CA MET A 68 15.37 3.55 1.83
C MET A 68 16.84 3.88 2.14
N HIS A 69 17.77 3.04 1.68
CA HIS A 69 19.20 3.25 1.89
C HIS A 69 19.70 4.50 1.15
N ALA A 70 19.16 4.80 -0.04
CA ALA A 70 19.45 6.01 -0.80
C ALA A 70 18.81 7.28 -0.23
N GLY A 71 18.00 7.17 0.84
CA GLY A 71 17.20 8.30 1.36
C GLY A 71 16.02 8.67 0.44
N GLU A 72 15.65 7.77 -0.46
CA GLU A 72 14.56 7.89 -1.42
C GLU A 72 13.33 7.07 -0.95
N GLY A 73 12.35 6.93 -1.85
CA GLY A 73 11.12 6.19 -1.59
C GLY A 73 10.17 6.93 -0.62
N PHE A 74 9.31 6.18 0.06
CA PHE A 74 8.26 6.76 0.92
C PHE A 74 8.77 7.36 2.23
N PHE A 75 10.08 7.30 2.52
CA PHE A 75 10.71 7.98 3.65
C PHE A 75 11.15 9.41 3.34
N LYS A 76 11.00 9.86 2.08
CA LYS A 76 11.33 11.21 1.67
C LYS A 76 10.37 12.21 2.33
N SER A 77 10.87 12.93 3.34
CA SER A 77 10.20 14.09 3.93
C SER A 77 10.63 15.34 3.16
N LYS A 78 9.66 16.12 2.68
CA LYS A 78 9.89 17.50 2.20
C LYS A 78 9.77 18.53 3.33
N GLU A 79 9.29 18.11 4.50
CA GLU A 79 9.20 18.97 5.70
C GLU A 79 10.62 19.16 6.27
N ASP A 80 11.01 20.41 6.46
CA ASP A 80 12.30 20.82 7.05
C ASP A 80 12.29 20.53 8.55
N ILE A 81 12.61 19.29 8.92
CA ILE A 81 12.62 18.82 10.31
C ILE A 81 14.08 18.65 10.72
N SER A 82 14.49 19.37 11.76
CA SER A 82 15.86 19.35 12.32
C SER A 82 16.32 17.96 12.82
N SER A 83 15.42 16.98 12.92
CA SER A 83 15.70 15.58 13.26
C SER A 83 15.29 14.64 12.12
N THR A 84 16.28 13.93 11.58
CA THR A 84 16.06 12.88 10.55
C THR A 84 15.25 11.70 11.09
N GLY A 85 15.34 11.41 12.40
CA GLY A 85 14.56 10.35 13.06
C GLY A 85 13.07 10.69 13.13
N LEU A 86 12.73 11.92 13.53
CA LEU A 86 11.34 12.38 13.58
C LEU A 86 10.74 12.46 12.17
N ALA A 87 11.50 12.94 11.19
CA ALA A 87 11.08 12.96 9.79
C ALA A 87 10.73 11.55 9.27
N ARG A 88 11.61 10.56 9.53
CA ARG A 88 11.35 9.15 9.15
C ARG A 88 10.12 8.57 9.83
N LYS A 89 9.96 8.81 11.14
CA LYS A 89 8.77 8.38 11.89
C LYS A 89 7.49 8.98 11.31
N ASN A 90 7.48 10.28 11.05
CA ASN A 90 6.32 10.97 10.49
C ASN A 90 6.00 10.50 9.07
N SER A 91 7.02 10.20 8.26
CA SER A 91 6.81 9.67 6.91
C SER A 91 6.15 8.28 6.92
N LEU A 92 6.48 7.44 7.91
CA LEU A 92 5.77 6.17 8.13
C LEU A 92 4.33 6.40 8.58
N TRP A 93 4.17 7.17 9.66
CA TRP A 93 2.89 7.39 10.32
C TRP A 93 1.85 8.08 9.42
N LYS A 94 2.26 9.12 8.69
CA LYS A 94 1.37 9.92 7.84
C LYS A 94 1.19 9.36 6.43
N LYS A 95 1.85 8.25 6.07
CA LYS A 95 1.74 7.64 4.74
C LYS A 95 1.34 6.17 4.85
N ILE A 96 2.31 5.26 4.83
CA ILE A 96 2.06 3.82 4.75
C ILE A 96 1.17 3.29 5.88
N GLN A 97 1.26 3.86 7.09
CA GLN A 97 0.42 3.47 8.23
C GLN A 97 -1.03 3.95 8.13
N LEU A 98 -1.38 4.82 7.17
CA LEU A 98 -2.78 5.14 6.90
C LEU A 98 -3.54 3.98 6.27
N ILE A 99 -2.84 3.08 5.55
CA ILE A 99 -3.46 1.89 4.93
C ILE A 99 -4.11 0.99 5.99
N PRO A 100 -3.39 0.49 7.03
CA PRO A 100 -4.01 -0.36 8.05
C PRO A 100 -5.07 0.39 8.87
N LEU A 101 -4.90 1.69 9.11
CA LEU A 101 -5.92 2.49 9.80
C LEU A 101 -7.22 2.60 8.98
N LEU A 102 -7.13 2.78 7.66
CA LEU A 102 -8.30 2.76 6.79
C LEU A 102 -8.93 1.37 6.71
N LEU A 103 -8.14 0.30 6.75
CA LEU A 103 -8.66 -1.07 6.82
C LEU A 103 -9.46 -1.30 8.11
N GLU A 104 -9.08 -0.69 9.24
CA GLU A 104 -9.85 -0.73 10.49
C GLU A 104 -11.18 0.04 10.40
N GLU A 105 -11.28 1.06 9.54
CA GLU A 105 -12.50 1.86 9.32
C GLU A 105 -13.46 1.23 8.30
N ILE A 106 -13.00 0.29 7.47
CA ILE A 106 -13.82 -0.36 6.45
C ILE A 106 -14.72 -1.43 7.11
N ASP A 107 -16.03 -1.28 6.93
CA ASP A 107 -17.06 -2.20 7.41
C ASP A 107 -17.39 -3.34 6.42
N LYS A 108 -16.59 -3.47 5.35
CA LYS A 108 -16.74 -4.44 4.27
C LYS A 108 -15.67 -5.54 4.38
N PRO A 109 -15.97 -6.80 3.99
CA PRO A 109 -14.95 -7.85 3.95
C PRO A 109 -13.73 -7.48 3.09
N VAL A 110 -12.55 -7.67 3.66
CA VAL A 110 -11.24 -7.51 3.01
C VAL A 110 -10.61 -8.89 2.84
N ILE A 111 -10.15 -9.21 1.62
CA ILE A 111 -9.52 -10.50 1.30
C ILE A 111 -8.14 -10.24 0.72
N ALA A 112 -7.08 -10.74 1.36
CA ALA A 112 -5.75 -10.80 0.75
C ALA A 112 -5.56 -12.11 -0.03
N GLN A 113 -5.39 -12.00 -1.35
CA GLN A 113 -5.01 -13.10 -2.22
C GLN A 113 -3.47 -13.21 -2.27
N ILE A 114 -2.89 -13.83 -1.25
CA ILE A 114 -1.44 -13.95 -1.09
C ILE A 114 -0.90 -15.11 -1.95
N HIS A 115 0.06 -14.81 -2.82
CA HIS A 115 0.89 -15.80 -3.52
C HIS A 115 2.38 -15.45 -3.42
N GLY A 116 3.25 -16.47 -3.45
CA GLY A 116 4.69 -16.24 -3.31
C GLY A 116 5.05 -15.56 -1.99
N PHE A 117 5.92 -14.55 -2.02
CA PHE A 117 6.41 -13.88 -0.81
C PHE A 117 5.50 -12.73 -0.34
N ALA A 118 5.22 -12.71 0.95
CA ALA A 118 4.70 -11.55 1.70
C ALA A 118 5.63 -11.30 2.88
N MET A 119 6.37 -10.18 2.89
CA MET A 119 7.45 -9.94 3.85
C MET A 119 7.43 -8.52 4.43
N GLY A 120 7.83 -8.40 5.69
CA GLY A 120 7.88 -7.12 6.41
C GLY A 120 6.54 -6.39 6.34
N ALA A 121 6.58 -5.10 6.02
CA ALA A 121 5.36 -4.32 5.83
C ALA A 121 4.46 -4.84 4.69
N GLY A 122 4.94 -5.71 3.80
CA GLY A 122 4.10 -6.40 2.82
C GLY A 122 3.24 -7.51 3.41
N LEU A 123 3.67 -8.11 4.53
CA LEU A 123 2.86 -9.04 5.34
C LEU A 123 1.91 -8.28 6.28
N ASP A 124 2.34 -7.14 6.82
CA ASP A 124 1.49 -6.30 7.67
C ASP A 124 0.22 -5.80 6.95
N MET A 125 0.25 -5.75 5.62
CA MET A 125 -0.83 -5.24 4.75
C MET A 125 -1.66 -6.35 4.10
N ALA A 126 -1.46 -7.61 4.50
CA ALA A 126 -2.13 -8.78 3.97
C ALA A 126 -3.11 -9.36 5.01
#